data_AF-A0A510L4C8-F1
#
_entry.id   AF-A0A510L4C8-F1
#
_cell.length_a   1.000
_cell.length_b   1.000
_cell.length_c   1.000
_cell.angle_alpha   90.00
_cell.angle_beta   90.00
_cell.angle_gamma   90.00
#
_symmetry.space_group_name_H-M   'P 1'
#
loop_
_entity.id
_entity.type
_entity.pdbx_description
1 polymer ?
#
loop_
_entity_poly.entity_id
_entity_poly.type
_entity_poly.pdbx_seq_one_letter_code
_entity_poly.pdbx_strand_id
1 'polypeptide(L)' 'MKSLFKILIIAMLGLSVVGCELLDPKGWERARQKAAERGRTCYEYSSGYIHCENTK' A
#
# COMPACT_ATOMS: atom_id res chain seq x y z
N MET A 1 -35.74 -12.73 4.10
CA MET A 1 -34.87 -11.68 4.70
C MET A 1 -33.66 -12.22 5.48
N LYS A 2 -33.72 -13.37 6.18
CA LYS A 2 -32.58 -13.89 6.96
C LYS A 2 -31.38 -14.38 6.13
N SER A 3 -31.61 -14.83 4.89
CA SER A 3 -30.54 -15.36 4.01
C SER A 3 -29.72 -14.26 3.32
N LEU A 4 -30.36 -13.13 3.00
CA LEU A 4 -29.72 -12.01 2.30
C LEU A 4 -28.62 -11.37 3.17
N PHE A 5 -28.89 -11.22 4.46
CA PHE A 5 -27.92 -10.67 5.43
C PHE A 5 -26.68 -11.57 5.59
N LYS A 6 -26.84 -12.89 5.49
CA LYS A 6 -25.72 -13.84 5.56
C LYS A 6 -24.77 -13.71 4.36
N ILE A 7 -25.33 -13.50 3.16
CA ILE A 7 -24.54 -13.32 1.93
C ILE A 7 -23.73 -12.02 2.00
N LEU A 8 -24.33 -10.94 2.52
CA LEU A 8 -23.63 -9.66 2.69
C LEU A 8 -22.44 -9.77 3.63
N ILE A 9 -22.60 -10.49 4.75
CA ILE A 9 -21.51 -10.72 5.72
C ILE A 9 -20.37 -11.52 5.07
N ILE A 10 -20.68 -12.59 4.34
CA ILE A 10 -19.66 -13.41 3.66
C ILE A 10 -18.95 -12.60 2.57
N ALA A 11 -19.67 -11.76 1.83
CA ALA A 11 -19.09 -10.91 0.80
C ALA A 11 -18.11 -9.88 1.38
N MET A 12 -18.44 -9.23 2.50
CA MET A 12 -17.53 -8.29 3.17
C MET A 12 -16.29 -8.99 3.72
N LEU A 13 -16.46 -10.15 4.35
CA LEU A 13 -15.34 -10.94 4.87
C LEU A 13 -14.43 -11.41 3.73
N GLY A 14 -15.00 -11.86 2.61
CA GLY A 14 -14.24 -12.23 1.42
C GLY A 14 -13.47 -11.05 0.83
N LEU A 15 -14.09 -9.86 0.73
CA LEU A 15 -13.45 -8.66 0.22
C LEU A 15 -12.28 -8.17 1.10
N SER A 16 -12.39 -8.30 2.42
CA SER A 16 -11.30 -7.98 3.35
C SER A 16 -10.11 -8.93 3.23
N VAL A 17 -10.34 -10.23 3.05
CA VAL A 17 -9.27 -11.22 2.88
C VAL A 17 -8.58 -11.03 1.53
N VAL A 18 -9.37 -10.88 0.47
CA VAL A 18 -8.87 -10.58 -0.88
C VAL A 18 -8.09 -9.26 -0.90
N GLY A 19 -8.53 -8.22 -0.18
CA GLY A 19 -7.80 -6.97 -0.06
C GLY A 19 -6.44 -7.07 0.63
N CYS A 20 -6.25 -8.04 1.54
CA CYS A 20 -4.98 -8.23 2.25
C CYS A 20 -3.95 -9.02 1.42
N GLU A 21 -4.41 -9.90 0.53
CA GLU A 21 -3.55 -10.71 -0.36
C GLU A 21 -3.31 -10.05 -1.73
N LEU A 22 -4.22 -9.15 -2.15
CA LEU A 22 -4.03 -8.22 -3.27
C LEU A 22 -3.25 -6.95 -2.93
N LEU A 23 -2.82 -6.75 -1.67
CA LEU A 23 -1.83 -5.72 -1.33
C LEU A 23 -0.45 -6.18 -1.82
N ASP A 24 -0.34 -6.04 -3.14
CA ASP A 24 0.63 -6.48 -4.12
C ASP A 24 2.10 -6.46 -3.65
N PRO A 25 2.68 -7.59 -3.19
CA PRO A 25 4.08 -7.63 -2.77
C PRO A 25 5.03 -7.23 -3.90
N LYS A 26 4.68 -7.57 -5.16
CA LYS A 26 5.44 -7.15 -6.35
C LYS A 26 5.34 -5.65 -6.61
N GLY A 27 4.24 -5.01 -6.26
CA GLY A 27 3.96 -3.60 -6.46
C GLY A 27 4.76 -2.74 -5.48
N TRP A 28 4.80 -3.17 -4.22
CA TRP A 28 5.69 -2.58 -3.21
C TRP A 28 7.15 -2.78 -3.56
N GLU A 29 7.53 -3.96 -4.03
CA GLU A 29 8.90 -4.24 -4.43
C GLU A 29 9.33 -3.41 -5.63
N ARG A 30 8.48 -3.24 -6.65
CA ARG A 30 8.74 -2.32 -7.77
C ARG A 30 8.72 -0.86 -7.37
N ALA A 31 7.85 -0.45 -6.45
CA ALA A 31 7.85 0.91 -5.93
C ALA A 31 9.17 1.21 -5.21
N ARG A 32 9.67 0.23 -4.43
CA ARG A 32 10.95 0.27 -3.74
C ARG A 32 12.12 0.28 -4.73
N GLN A 33 12.10 -0.59 -5.73
CA GLN A 33 13.11 -0.60 -6.79
C GLN A 33 13.12 0.72 -7.55
N LYS A 34 11.98 1.25 -7.99
CA LYS A 34 11.90 2.56 -8.66
C LYS A 34 12.34 3.73 -7.78
N ALA A 35 12.14 3.66 -6.47
CA ALA A 35 12.64 4.66 -5.54
C ALA A 35 14.18 4.60 -5.46
N ALA A 36 14.73 3.39 -5.38
CA ALA A 36 16.18 3.15 -5.41
C ALA A 36 16.83 3.50 -6.76
N GLU A 37 16.19 3.19 -7.88
CA GLU A 37 16.69 3.46 -9.24
C GLU A 37 16.73 4.96 -9.54
N ARG A 38 15.68 5.70 -9.15
CA ARG A 38 15.66 7.18 -9.19
C ARG A 38 16.73 7.80 -8.30
N GLY A 39 17.32 7.02 -7.40
CA GLY A 39 18.31 7.48 -6.43
C GLY A 39 17.79 8.67 -5.65
N ARG A 40 16.52 8.70 -5.26
CA ARG A 40 15.96 9.83 -4.51
C ARG A 40 15.69 9.42 -3.08
N THR A 41 16.39 10.04 -2.15
CA THR A 41 16.19 9.83 -0.72
C THR A 41 15.54 11.08 -0.15
N CYS A 42 14.32 10.95 0.37
CA CYS A 42 13.61 12.05 1.00
C CYS A 42 13.68 11.90 2.52
N TYR A 43 14.10 12.99 3.18
CA TYR A 43 14.18 13.11 4.62
C TYR A 43 13.09 14.05 5.11
N GLU A 44 12.38 13.63 6.14
CA GLU A 44 11.39 14.46 6.82
C GLU A 44 11.96 14.91 8.15
N TYR A 45 11.98 16.22 8.39
CA TYR A 45 12.44 16.82 9.63
C TYR A 45 11.27 17.02 10.58
N SER A 46 11.55 17.07 11.89
CA SER A 46 10.55 17.24 12.95
C SER A 46 9.70 18.51 12.83
N SER A 47 10.12 19.46 12.00
CA SER A 47 9.39 20.67 11.64
C SER A 47 8.32 20.46 10.56
N GLY A 48 8.19 19.24 10.01
CA GLY A 48 7.32 18.92 8.87
C GLY A 48 7.92 19.31 7.52
N TYR A 49 9.18 19.74 7.48
CA TYR A 49 9.89 20.02 6.24
C TYR A 49 10.37 18.71 5.60
N ILE A 50 10.03 18.49 4.33
CA ILE A 50 10.49 17.33 3.54
C ILE A 50 11.54 17.79 2.55
N HIS A 51 12.73 17.20 2.63
CA HIS A 51 13.84 17.46 1.73
C HIS A 51 14.19 16.19 0.95
N CYS A 52 14.18 16.27 -0.38
CA CYS A 52 14.52 15.14 -1.24
C CYS A 52 15.86 15.36 -1.93
N GLU A 53 16.82 14.48 -1.64
CA GLU A 53 18.13 14.47 -2.26
C GLU A 53 18.19 13.43 -3.38
N ASN A 54 18.77 13.81 -4.52
CA ASN A 54 19.14 12.86 -5.56
C ASN A 54 20.52 12.31 -5.21
N THR A 55 20.57 11.08 -4.73
CA THR A 55 21.75 10.24 -4.46
C THR A 55 22.37 9.66 -5.75
N LYS A 56 21.93 10.10 -6.94
CA LYS A 56 22.46 9.73 -8.27
C LYS A 56 22.61 10.96 -9.15
#